data_AF-A0A438BSW0-F1
#
_entry.id   AF-A0A438BSW0-F1
#
_cell.length_a   1.000
_cell.length_b   1.000
_cell.length_c   1.000
_cell.angle_alpha   90.00
_cell.angle_beta   90.00
_cell.angle_gamma   90.00
#
_symmetry.space_group_name_H-M   'P 1'
#
loop_
_entity.id
_entity.type
_entity.pdbx_description
1 polymer ?
#
loop_
_entity_poly.entity_id
_entity_poly.type
_entity_poly.pdbx_seq_one_letter_code
_entity_poly.pdbx_strand_id
1 'polypeptide(L)'
;MAKTPKFHVVMFPWFAFGHMTPFLHLSNKLVERSHKITFMLPKKAQSQLQTLNFHPTLISFNPLTVPQVEGLPPGAETTAVIPIFLNHLLTIAMDRTADQVEAALLPMLQYSLCTSHCPQPWPSLQLAETGQSQLSHPWLPPQKVVFSPHEARLLHFISASFGERLTFHECIITAMKHCNAISIRICQEIEGPFCDYAASQYAKPVFLTGPLH
;
A
#
# COMPACT_ATOMS: atom_id res chain seq x y z
N MET A 1 11.65 28.59 -17.45
CA MET A 1 10.26 28.63 -16.91
C MET A 1 9.98 27.32 -16.21
N ALA A 2 9.50 27.36 -14.96
CA ALA A 2 9.10 26.14 -14.26
C ALA A 2 7.88 25.53 -14.95
N LYS A 3 8.00 24.28 -15.40
CA LYS A 3 6.91 23.55 -16.08
C LYS A 3 5.85 23.22 -15.05
N THR A 4 4.57 23.48 -15.34
CA THR A 4 3.47 23.10 -14.45
C THR A 4 3.44 21.57 -14.32
N PRO A 5 3.21 21.04 -13.10
CA PRO A 5 3.16 19.59 -12.90
C PRO A 5 1.95 19.01 -13.63
N LYS A 6 2.14 17.86 -14.30
CA LYS A 6 1.07 17.15 -15.02
C LYS A 6 0.01 16.59 -14.08
N PHE A 7 0.46 16.00 -12.97
CA PHE A 7 -0.40 15.45 -11.92
C PHE A 7 0.24 15.68 -10.56
N HIS A 8 -0.60 15.77 -9.53
CA HIS A 8 -0.18 15.70 -8.14
C HIS A 8 -0.52 14.31 -7.60
N VAL A 9 0.50 13.50 -7.31
CA VAL A 9 0.35 12.14 -6.80
C VAL A 9 0.59 12.11 -5.30
N VAL A 10 -0.24 11.35 -4.59
CA VAL A 10 -0.11 11.13 -3.16
C VAL A 10 0.33 9.70 -2.91
N MET A 11 1.40 9.54 -2.12
CA MET A 11 1.96 8.26 -1.71
C MET A 11 1.66 8.02 -0.23
N PHE A 12 0.99 6.91 0.08
CA PHE A 12 0.73 6.44 1.44
C PHE A 12 1.06 4.95 1.54
N PRO A 13 2.34 4.60 1.80
CA PRO A 13 2.77 3.21 1.90
C PRO A 13 2.54 2.62 3.29
N TRP A 14 2.64 1.29 3.38
CA TRP A 14 2.82 0.60 4.66
C TRP A 14 4.04 1.14 5.42
N PHE A 15 3.94 1.37 6.74
CA PHE A 15 4.98 1.97 7.58
C PHE A 15 6.14 1.00 7.93
N ALA A 16 6.68 0.38 6.88
CA ALA A 16 7.86 -0.46 6.91
C ALA A 16 8.84 0.04 5.84
N PHE A 17 10.13 0.13 6.17
CA PHE A 17 11.14 0.67 5.24
C PHE A 17 11.21 -0.09 3.91
N GLY A 18 10.96 -1.40 3.91
CA GLY A 18 10.87 -2.21 2.70
C GLY A 18 9.73 -1.83 1.74
N HIS A 19 8.75 -1.06 2.21
CA HIS A 19 7.66 -0.49 1.40
C HIS A 19 7.86 1.02 1.16
N MET A 20 8.29 1.78 2.18
CA MET A 20 8.48 3.23 2.06
C MET A 20 9.60 3.59 1.07
N THR A 21 10.76 2.93 1.15
CA THR A 21 11.91 3.23 0.30
C THR A 21 11.61 3.04 -1.20
N PRO A 22 11.00 1.92 -1.64
CA PRO A 22 10.70 1.73 -3.06
C PRO A 22 9.61 2.69 -3.58
N PHE A 23 8.63 3.06 -2.73
CA PHE A 23 7.68 4.11 -3.09
C PHE A 23 8.37 5.45 -3.31
N LEU A 24 9.43 5.76 -2.54
CA LEU A 24 10.21 6.99 -2.72
C LEU A 24 11.06 6.95 -3.99
N HIS A 25 11.65 5.79 -4.32
CA HIS A 25 12.34 5.62 -5.60
C HIS A 25 11.38 5.81 -6.79
N LEU A 26 10.17 5.24 -6.70
CA LEU A 26 9.11 5.49 -7.70
C LEU A 26 8.76 6.98 -7.78
N SER A 27 8.63 7.65 -6.63
CA SER A 27 8.33 9.08 -6.54
C SER A 27 9.38 9.92 -7.26
N ASN A 28 10.66 9.62 -7.10
CA ASN A 28 11.74 10.28 -7.84
C ASN A 28 11.54 10.12 -9.36
N LYS A 29 11.23 8.90 -9.85
CA LYS A 29 10.96 8.63 -11.27
C LYS A 29 9.68 9.28 -11.82
N LEU A 30 8.69 9.53 -10.98
CA LEU A 30 7.50 10.29 -11.35
C LEU A 30 7.80 11.79 -11.44
N VAL A 31 8.64 12.32 -10.56
CA VAL A 31 9.10 13.72 -10.65
C VAL A 31 9.87 13.97 -11.95
N GLU A 32 10.75 13.06 -12.35
CA GLU A 32 11.45 13.12 -13.66
C GLU A 32 10.45 13.22 -14.84
N ARG A 33 9.23 12.71 -14.68
CA ARG A 33 8.12 12.78 -15.67
C ARG A 33 7.21 14.00 -15.50
N SER A 34 7.66 15.00 -14.75
CA SER A 34 6.94 16.25 -14.47
C SER A 34 5.68 16.07 -13.59
N HIS A 35 5.73 15.14 -12.63
CA HIS A 35 4.70 15.03 -11.59
C HIS A 35 5.16 15.68 -10.28
N LYS A 36 4.21 16.11 -9.44
CA LYS A 36 4.45 16.55 -8.08
C LYS A 36 4.02 15.46 -7.11
N ILE A 37 4.77 15.25 -6.02
CA ILE A 37 4.50 14.18 -5.06
C ILE A 37 4.27 14.75 -3.66
N THR A 38 3.20 14.30 -3.01
CA THR A 38 3.07 14.37 -1.54
C THR A 38 3.24 12.97 -0.97
N PHE A 39 4.17 12.80 -0.05
CA PHE A 39 4.46 11.53 0.57
C PHE A 39 4.06 11.56 2.05
N MET A 40 3.07 10.75 2.42
CA MET A 40 2.53 10.70 3.78
C MET A 40 3.29 9.66 4.61
N LEU A 41 3.95 10.12 5.68
CA LEU A 41 4.85 9.30 6.49
C LEU A 41 4.75 9.65 7.98
N PRO A 42 5.02 8.70 8.88
CA PRO A 42 5.27 9.01 10.27
C PRO A 42 6.44 9.98 10.42
N LYS A 43 6.37 10.85 11.44
CA LYS A 43 7.36 11.91 11.68
C LYS A 43 8.79 11.35 11.77
N LYS A 44 8.98 10.23 12.47
CA LYS A 44 10.32 9.64 12.64
C LYS A 44 10.89 9.06 11.35
N ALA A 45 10.04 8.55 10.45
CA ALA A 45 10.48 7.93 9.21
C ALA A 45 10.98 8.96 8.18
N GLN A 46 10.49 10.20 8.24
CA GLN A 46 10.83 11.26 7.27
C GLN A 46 12.32 11.61 7.27
N SER A 47 12.91 11.81 8.44
CA SER A 47 14.33 12.15 8.54
C SER A 47 15.21 11.02 8.00
N GLN A 48 14.79 9.77 8.16
CA GLN A 48 15.49 8.59 7.67
C GLN A 48 15.38 8.41 6.14
N LEU A 49 14.31 8.92 5.54
CA LEU A 49 14.06 8.83 4.08
C LEU A 49 14.48 10.09 3.32
N GLN A 50 14.77 11.19 4.01
CA GLN A 50 15.11 12.46 3.37
C GLN A 50 16.33 12.37 2.45
N THR A 51 17.31 11.54 2.80
CA THR A 51 18.52 11.33 1.99
C THR A 51 18.24 10.63 0.65
N LEU A 52 17.10 9.95 0.53
CA LEU A 52 16.66 9.26 -0.69
C LEU A 52 15.71 10.12 -1.54
N ASN A 53 15.37 11.33 -1.08
CA ASN A 53 14.59 12.29 -1.84
C ASN A 53 15.52 13.15 -2.70
N PHE A 54 15.54 12.88 -4.01
CA PHE A 54 16.40 13.61 -4.95
C PHE A 54 15.76 14.91 -5.45
N HIS A 55 14.52 15.18 -5.07
CA HIS A 55 13.74 16.32 -5.55
C HIS A 55 12.97 17.01 -4.40
N PRO A 56 13.67 17.62 -3.42
CA PRO A 56 13.05 18.18 -2.21
C PRO A 56 12.06 19.34 -2.48
N THR A 57 12.12 19.95 -3.66
CA THR A 57 11.17 21.01 -4.08
C THR A 57 9.89 20.47 -4.71
N LEU A 58 9.88 19.20 -5.17
CA LEU A 58 8.76 18.57 -5.88
C LEU A 58 8.18 17.36 -5.15
N ILE A 59 8.93 16.79 -4.19
CA ILE A 59 8.50 15.76 -3.26
C ILE A 59 8.44 16.37 -1.88
N SER A 60 7.22 16.56 -1.36
CA SER A 60 6.97 17.04 -0.02
C SER A 60 6.57 15.89 0.90
N PHE A 61 7.18 15.81 2.08
CA PHE A 61 6.78 14.86 3.11
C PHE A 61 5.70 15.49 3.99
N ASN A 62 4.54 14.83 4.09
CA ASN A 62 3.43 15.22 4.95
C ASN A 62 3.45 14.36 6.22
N PRO A 63 3.67 14.94 7.41
CA PRO A 63 3.72 14.20 8.65
C PRO A 63 2.37 13.66 9.08
N LEU A 64 2.36 12.36 9.38
CA LEU A 64 1.28 11.70 10.08
C LEU A 64 1.69 11.44 11.53
N THR A 65 0.75 11.70 12.43
CA THR A 65 0.87 11.31 13.84
C THR A 65 0.23 9.94 13.99
N VAL A 66 1.05 8.92 14.26
CA VAL A 66 0.56 7.55 14.49
C VAL A 66 -0.07 7.51 15.89
N PRO A 67 -1.39 7.27 16.00
CA PRO A 67 -2.06 7.24 17.30
C PRO A 67 -1.63 6.01 18.10
N GLN A 68 -1.58 6.16 19.41
CA GLN A 68 -1.30 5.03 20.30
C GLN A 68 -2.46 4.03 20.26
N VAL A 69 -2.12 2.73 20.18
CA VAL A 69 -3.05 1.61 20.26
C VAL A 69 -2.63 0.72 21.42
N GLU A 70 -3.61 0.16 22.14
CA GLU A 70 -3.36 -0.78 23.23
C GLU A 70 -2.53 -1.98 22.76
N GLY A 71 -1.52 -2.37 23.53
CA GLY A 71 -0.59 -3.45 23.19
C GLY A 71 0.57 -3.04 22.26
N LEU A 72 0.51 -1.87 21.63
CA LEU A 72 1.62 -1.34 20.84
C LEU A 72 2.65 -0.64 21.77
N PRO A 73 3.96 -0.84 21.60
CA PRO A 73 4.96 -0.11 22.40
C PRO A 73 4.80 1.41 22.26
N PRO A 74 4.98 2.20 23.33
CA PRO A 74 4.84 3.66 23.27
C PRO A 74 5.74 4.30 22.22
N GLY A 75 5.15 5.10 21.34
CA GLY A 75 5.87 5.83 20.29
C GLY A 75 6.37 4.94 19.14
N ALA A 76 5.86 3.71 19.01
CA ALA A 76 6.08 2.86 17.85
C ALA A 76 5.31 3.40 16.64
N GLU A 77 6.07 3.86 15.63
CA GLU A 77 5.53 4.45 14.41
C GLU A 77 5.75 3.57 13.17
N THR A 78 6.65 2.59 13.26
CA THR A 78 7.08 1.76 12.13
C THR A 78 7.24 0.31 12.56
N THR A 79 7.20 -0.62 11.59
CA THR A 79 7.45 -2.04 11.86
C THR A 79 8.88 -2.33 12.32
N ALA A 80 9.81 -1.38 12.19
CA ALA A 80 11.22 -1.56 12.56
C ALA A 80 11.43 -1.68 14.08
N VAL A 81 10.46 -1.24 14.88
CA VAL A 81 10.55 -1.20 16.35
C VAL A 81 9.55 -2.14 17.04
N ILE A 82 8.86 -3.00 16.28
CA ILE A 82 7.89 -3.96 16.81
C ILE A 82 8.12 -5.36 16.22
N PRO A 83 7.86 -6.43 16.98
CA PRO A 83 7.81 -7.78 16.42
C PRO A 83 6.70 -7.94 15.37
N ILE A 84 6.91 -8.82 14.38
CA ILE A 84 5.98 -9.03 13.26
C ILE A 84 4.55 -9.37 13.69
N PHE A 85 4.39 -10.10 14.79
CA PHE A 85 3.07 -10.47 15.31
C PHE A 85 2.29 -9.27 15.85
N LEU A 86 2.92 -8.11 16.09
CA LEU A 86 2.26 -6.85 16.47
C LEU A 86 1.91 -5.95 15.26
N ASN A 87 2.23 -6.35 14.02
CA ASN A 87 1.90 -5.55 12.83
C ASN A 87 0.40 -5.27 12.70
N HIS A 88 -0.45 -6.15 13.24
CA HIS A 88 -1.89 -5.93 13.29
C HIS A 88 -2.28 -4.67 14.09
N LEU A 89 -1.61 -4.41 15.22
CA LEU A 89 -1.85 -3.21 16.03
C LEU A 89 -1.36 -1.95 15.32
N LEU A 90 -0.22 -2.02 14.61
CA LEU A 90 0.24 -0.92 13.77
C LEU A 90 -0.73 -0.66 12.60
N THR A 91 -1.36 -1.69 12.04
CA THR A 91 -2.39 -1.54 11.02
C THR A 91 -3.60 -0.77 11.55
N ILE A 92 -4.06 -1.09 12.75
CA ILE A 92 -5.14 -0.34 13.44
C ILE A 92 -4.71 1.13 13.66
N ALA A 93 -3.47 1.35 14.09
CA ALA A 93 -2.95 2.70 14.28
C ALA A 93 -2.92 3.49 12.96
N MET A 94 -2.53 2.86 11.85
CA MET A 94 -2.53 3.46 10.52
C MET A 94 -3.95 3.79 10.04
N ASP A 95 -4.92 2.91 10.24
CA ASP A 95 -6.31 3.15 9.85
C ASP A 95 -6.89 4.37 10.59
N ARG A 96 -6.55 4.53 11.87
CA ARG A 96 -6.89 5.72 12.67
C ARG A 96 -6.20 7.03 12.24
N THR A 97 -5.40 7.01 11.16
CA THR A 97 -4.89 8.24 10.52
C THR A 97 -5.78 8.74 9.38
N ALA A 98 -6.91 8.08 9.10
CA ALA A 98 -7.85 8.43 8.03
C ALA A 98 -8.17 9.93 7.96
N ASP A 99 -8.57 10.54 9.08
CA ASP A 99 -8.89 11.97 9.14
C ASP A 99 -7.72 12.87 8.72
N GLN A 100 -6.48 12.49 9.10
CA GLN A 100 -5.27 13.23 8.72
C GLN A 100 -4.99 13.09 7.22
N VAL A 101 -5.20 11.90 6.67
CA VAL A 101 -5.06 11.64 5.23
C VAL A 101 -6.11 12.42 4.45
N GLU A 102 -7.38 12.35 4.84
CA GLU A 102 -8.47 13.08 4.20
C GLU A 102 -8.24 14.59 4.25
N ALA A 103 -7.91 15.14 5.43
CA ALA A 103 -7.60 16.56 5.57
C ALA A 103 -6.44 17.01 4.68
N ALA A 104 -5.44 16.16 4.47
CA ALA A 104 -4.34 16.45 3.56
C ALA A 104 -4.76 16.34 2.08
N LEU A 105 -5.71 15.45 1.74
CA LEU A 105 -6.25 15.29 0.38
C LEU A 105 -7.18 16.44 -0.04
N LEU A 106 -8.00 16.99 0.88
CA LEU A 106 -9.00 18.01 0.56
C LEU A 106 -8.47 19.20 -0.27
N PRO A 107 -7.31 19.82 0.05
CA PRO A 107 -6.73 20.90 -0.76
C PRO A 107 -6.21 20.46 -2.13
N MET A 108 -6.02 19.15 -2.35
CA MET A 108 -5.44 18.56 -3.56
C MET A 108 -6.49 18.02 -4.55
N LEU A 109 -7.77 17.99 -4.16
CA LEU A 109 -8.88 17.41 -4.92
C LEU A 109 -9.21 18.10 -6.25
N GLN A 110 -8.44 19.13 -6.64
CA GLN A 110 -8.55 19.69 -7.98
C GLN A 110 -7.77 18.88 -9.04
N TYR A 111 -6.78 18.03 -8.67
CA TYR A 111 -5.87 17.36 -9.63
C TYR A 111 -5.16 16.05 -9.14
N SER A 112 -5.84 15.08 -8.53
CA SER A 112 -5.16 13.90 -7.95
C SER A 112 -5.65 12.52 -8.44
N LEU A 113 -4.68 11.63 -8.69
CA LEU A 113 -4.85 10.17 -8.85
C LEU A 113 -4.25 9.52 -7.58
N CYS A 114 -5.09 8.92 -6.75
CA CYS A 114 -4.67 8.37 -5.45
C CYS A 114 -4.17 6.93 -5.61
N THR A 115 -2.86 6.68 -5.49
CA THR A 115 -2.30 5.32 -5.42
C THR A 115 -2.24 4.86 -3.98
N SER A 116 -3.42 4.60 -3.42
CA SER A 116 -3.74 3.82 -2.22
C SER A 116 -5.13 4.28 -1.80
N HIS A 117 -6.10 3.36 -1.83
CA HIS A 117 -7.40 3.61 -1.24
C HIS A 117 -7.64 2.53 -0.20
N CYS A 118 -7.50 2.94 1.05
CA CYS A 118 -8.21 2.45 2.22
C CYS A 118 -8.50 3.75 2.98
N PRO A 119 -9.75 4.10 3.37
CA PRO A 119 -10.53 3.28 4.31
C PRO A 119 -12.08 3.41 4.26
N GLN A 120 -12.72 2.69 5.20
CA GLN A 120 -14.08 2.82 5.78
C GLN A 120 -15.23 1.88 5.29
N PRO A 121 -15.91 1.15 6.21
CA PRO A 121 -17.11 0.34 5.95
C PRO A 121 -18.42 1.09 6.26
N TRP A 122 -19.40 1.09 5.34
CA TRP A 122 -20.83 1.30 5.65
C TRP A 122 -21.77 0.82 4.52
N PRO A 123 -23.09 0.65 4.78
CA PRO A 123 -23.74 -0.66 4.80
C PRO A 123 -24.29 -1.14 3.45
N SER A 124 -24.29 -2.47 3.32
CA SER A 124 -25.28 -3.28 2.62
C SER A 124 -25.58 -2.94 1.15
N LEU A 125 -24.80 -3.54 0.25
CA LEU A 125 -25.37 -4.19 -0.92
C LEU A 125 -24.76 -5.59 -1.04
N GLN A 126 -25.56 -6.59 -0.70
CA GLN A 126 -25.30 -7.98 -1.06
C GLN A 126 -25.20 -8.06 -2.58
N LEU A 127 -24.01 -8.35 -3.09
CA LEU A 127 -23.85 -8.93 -4.41
C LEU A 127 -23.25 -10.31 -4.21
N ALA A 128 -24.04 -11.28 -4.66
CA ALA A 128 -23.84 -12.70 -4.53
C ALA A 128 -22.42 -13.11 -4.95
N GLU A 129 -21.90 -14.11 -4.24
CA GLU A 129 -20.78 -14.91 -4.68
C GLU A 129 -21.12 -15.50 -6.06
N THR A 130 -20.62 -14.89 -7.12
CA THR A 130 -20.61 -15.50 -8.45
C THR A 130 -19.21 -16.01 -8.74
N GLY A 131 -19.05 -17.32 -8.53
CA GLY A 131 -18.18 -18.20 -9.30
C GLY A 131 -16.68 -17.93 -9.21
N GLN A 132 -15.98 -18.78 -8.46
CA GLN A 132 -14.57 -19.08 -8.76
C GLN A 132 -14.51 -19.64 -10.19
N SER A 133 -14.18 -18.78 -11.15
CA SER A 133 -13.72 -19.22 -12.46
C SER A 133 -12.38 -19.95 -12.25
N GLN A 134 -12.43 -21.27 -12.20
CA GLN A 134 -11.25 -22.14 -12.23
C GLN A 134 -10.53 -21.95 -13.58
N LEU A 135 -9.63 -20.98 -13.65
CA LEU A 135 -8.64 -20.91 -14.71
C LEU A 135 -7.48 -21.82 -14.30
N SER A 136 -7.51 -23.07 -14.74
CA SER A 136 -6.38 -23.98 -14.65
C SER A 136 -5.32 -23.58 -15.68
N HIS A 137 -4.35 -22.74 -15.29
CA HIS A 137 -3.16 -22.48 -16.12
C HIS A 137 -1.92 -23.24 -15.61
N PRO A 138 -1.05 -23.73 -16.51
CA PRO A 138 0.11 -24.58 -16.16
C PRO A 138 1.14 -23.98 -15.19
N TRP A 139 1.12 -22.66 -15.00
CA TRP A 139 2.10 -21.91 -14.21
C TRP A 139 1.59 -21.51 -12.82
N LEU A 140 0.33 -21.79 -12.49
CA LEU A 140 -0.16 -21.55 -11.13
C LEU A 140 0.52 -22.54 -10.17
N PRO A 141 1.04 -22.06 -9.02
CA PRO A 141 1.50 -22.96 -7.97
C PRO A 141 0.35 -23.90 -7.55
N PRO A 142 0.66 -25.06 -6.96
CA PRO A 142 -0.36 -26.02 -6.55
C PRO A 142 -1.47 -25.31 -5.78
N GLN A 143 -2.73 -25.65 -6.09
CA GLN A 143 -3.93 -25.02 -5.49
C GLN A 143 -3.96 -25.07 -3.95
N LYS A 144 -3.05 -25.86 -3.35
CA LYS A 144 -2.82 -25.97 -1.92
C LYS A 144 -1.34 -25.77 -1.61
N VAL A 145 -1.00 -24.58 -1.12
CA VAL A 145 0.30 -24.29 -0.50
C VAL A 145 0.19 -24.60 0.99
N VAL A 146 1.07 -25.46 1.51
CA VAL A 146 1.10 -25.83 2.93
C VAL A 146 2.33 -25.19 3.57
N PHE A 147 2.10 -24.23 4.46
CA PHE A 147 3.16 -23.62 5.27
C PHE A 147 3.56 -24.54 6.42
N SER A 148 4.85 -24.58 6.74
CA SER A 148 5.29 -25.19 8.01
C SER A 148 4.71 -24.42 9.21
N PRO A 149 4.59 -25.05 10.40
CA PRO A 149 4.07 -24.36 11.58
C PRO A 149 4.84 -23.09 11.95
N HIS A 150 6.14 -23.02 11.66
CA HIS A 150 6.94 -21.83 11.93
C HIS A 150 6.63 -20.70 10.94
N GLU A 151 6.51 -21.01 9.65
CA GLU A 151 6.12 -20.04 8.60
C GLU A 151 4.69 -19.53 8.81
N ALA A 152 3.76 -20.44 9.12
CA ALA A 152 2.37 -20.09 9.41
C ALA A 152 2.25 -19.14 10.60
N ARG A 153 3.08 -19.32 11.66
CA ARG A 153 3.14 -18.40 12.80
C ARG A 153 3.63 -17.01 12.40
N LEU A 154 4.61 -16.92 11.49
CA LEU A 154 5.10 -15.63 10.99
C LEU A 154 4.05 -14.90 10.15
N LEU A 155 3.23 -15.62 9.41
CA LEU A 155 2.16 -15.08 8.57
C LEU A 155 0.82 -14.94 9.29
N HIS A 156 0.73 -15.30 10.57
CA HIS A 156 -0.52 -15.29 11.32
C HIS A 156 -1.22 -13.92 11.30
N PHE A 157 -0.44 -12.83 11.30
CA PHE A 157 -0.97 -11.46 11.22
C PHE A 157 -1.81 -11.20 9.96
N ILE A 158 -1.59 -11.96 8.88
CA ILE A 158 -2.35 -11.84 7.63
C ILE A 158 -3.80 -12.27 7.83
N SER A 159 -3.99 -13.36 8.58
CA SER A 159 -5.28 -13.98 8.87
C SER A 159 -5.92 -13.52 10.18
N ALA A 160 -5.17 -12.82 11.04
CA ALA A 160 -5.70 -12.31 12.30
C ALA A 160 -6.68 -11.16 12.02
N SER A 161 -7.86 -11.22 12.62
CA SER A 161 -8.86 -10.15 12.54
C SER A 161 -8.40 -8.93 13.34
N PHE A 162 -8.54 -7.74 12.76
CA PHE A 162 -8.44 -6.48 13.48
C PHE A 162 -9.79 -6.15 14.11
N GLY A 163 -9.84 -5.25 15.10
CA GLY A 163 -11.01 -5.02 15.98
C GLY A 163 -12.40 -5.05 15.32
N GLU A 164 -12.55 -4.57 14.08
CA GLU A 164 -13.81 -4.58 13.31
C GLU A 164 -14.11 -5.89 12.53
N ARG A 165 -13.41 -6.99 12.83
CA ARG A 165 -13.55 -8.33 12.22
C ARG A 165 -13.04 -8.50 10.79
N LEU A 166 -12.43 -7.49 10.19
CA LEU A 166 -11.68 -7.65 8.94
C LEU A 166 -10.24 -8.05 9.21
N THR A 167 -9.74 -9.02 8.45
CA THR A 167 -8.34 -9.46 8.45
C THR A 167 -7.49 -8.57 7.53
N PHE A 168 -6.17 -8.58 7.73
CA PHE A 168 -5.23 -7.92 6.82
C PHE A 168 -5.45 -8.35 5.36
N HIS A 169 -5.64 -9.66 5.17
CA HIS A 169 -5.89 -10.25 3.86
C HIS A 169 -7.14 -9.67 3.19
N GLU A 170 -8.25 -9.59 3.92
CA GLU A 170 -9.51 -9.04 3.39
C GLU A 170 -9.39 -7.56 3.04
N CYS A 171 -8.68 -6.77 3.86
CA CYS A 171 -8.43 -5.36 3.56
C CYS A 171 -7.64 -5.20 2.24
N ILE A 172 -6.58 -6.00 2.05
CA ILE A 172 -5.75 -5.94 0.83
C ILE A 172 -6.55 -6.39 -0.40
N ILE A 173 -7.31 -7.49 -0.30
CA ILE A 173 -8.19 -7.94 -1.39
C ILE A 173 -9.23 -6.88 -1.74
N THR A 174 -9.87 -6.28 -0.73
CA THR A 174 -10.87 -5.22 -0.92
C THR A 174 -10.23 -4.02 -1.61
N ALA A 175 -9.05 -3.58 -1.17
CA ALA A 175 -8.32 -2.49 -1.82
C ALA A 175 -8.01 -2.80 -3.30
N MET A 176 -7.54 -4.02 -3.61
CA MET A 176 -7.30 -4.44 -5.00
C MET A 176 -8.60 -4.51 -5.82
N LYS A 177 -9.71 -4.93 -5.22
CA LYS A 177 -11.04 -4.98 -5.87
C LYS A 177 -11.67 -3.60 -6.07
N HIS A 178 -11.30 -2.58 -5.30
CA HIS A 178 -11.90 -1.24 -5.41
C HIS A 178 -10.98 -0.15 -6.02
N CYS A 179 -9.68 -0.41 -6.22
CA CYS A 179 -8.79 0.54 -6.90
C CYS A 179 -9.09 0.70 -8.41
N ASN A 180 -8.59 1.74 -9.07
CA ASN A 180 -8.73 1.89 -10.53
C ASN A 180 -7.66 1.14 -11.33
N ALA A 181 -6.50 0.89 -10.72
CA ALA A 181 -5.38 0.17 -11.31
C ALA A 181 -4.51 -0.44 -10.19
N ILE A 182 -3.73 -1.46 -10.55
CA ILE A 182 -2.78 -2.12 -9.66
C ILE A 182 -1.37 -1.79 -10.17
N SER A 183 -0.45 -1.50 -9.26
CA SER A 183 0.97 -1.34 -9.58
C SER A 183 1.77 -2.41 -8.86
N ILE A 184 2.64 -3.13 -9.58
CA ILE A 184 3.47 -4.19 -9.01
C ILE A 184 4.94 -3.88 -9.28
N ARG A 185 5.76 -3.99 -8.23
CA ARG A 185 7.20 -3.73 -8.28
C ARG A 185 7.96 -4.97 -8.76
N ILE A 186 7.76 -5.31 -10.01
CA ILE A 186 8.40 -6.39 -10.78
C ILE A 186 8.55 -5.92 -12.23
N CYS A 187 9.21 -6.70 -13.09
CA CYS A 187 9.28 -6.46 -14.52
C CYS A 187 8.67 -7.63 -15.30
N GLN A 188 8.26 -7.36 -16.54
CA GLN A 188 7.52 -8.31 -17.38
C GLN A 188 8.33 -9.58 -17.64
N GLU A 189 9.65 -9.44 -17.75
CA GLU A 189 10.59 -10.52 -18.05
C GLU A 189 10.66 -11.56 -16.93
N ILE A 190 10.39 -11.18 -15.68
CA ILE A 190 10.48 -12.08 -14.53
C ILE A 190 9.12 -12.69 -14.20
N GLU A 191 8.07 -11.88 -14.19
CA GLU A 191 6.76 -12.27 -13.63
C GLU A 191 5.58 -11.97 -14.56
N GLY A 192 5.82 -11.76 -15.86
CA GLY A 192 4.80 -11.38 -16.85
C GLY A 192 3.50 -12.21 -16.76
N PRO A 193 3.57 -13.56 -16.77
CA PRO A 193 2.38 -14.40 -16.66
C PRO A 193 1.58 -14.20 -15.37
N PHE A 194 2.25 -13.94 -14.25
CA PHE A 194 1.59 -13.63 -12.98
C PHE A 194 0.90 -12.26 -13.02
N CYS A 195 1.53 -11.26 -13.67
CA CYS A 195 0.93 -9.94 -13.87
C CYS A 195 -0.32 -10.01 -14.74
N ASP A 196 -0.28 -10.79 -15.82
CA ASP A 196 -1.42 -11.01 -16.72
C ASP A 196 -2.56 -11.71 -15.98
N TYR A 197 -2.22 -12.72 -15.17
CA TYR A 197 -3.18 -13.37 -14.28
C TYR A 197 -3.82 -12.35 -13.32
N ALA A 198 -3.04 -11.53 -12.62
CA ALA A 198 -3.57 -10.51 -11.71
C ALA A 198 -4.48 -9.51 -12.44
N ALA A 199 -4.10 -9.06 -13.64
CA ALA A 199 -4.92 -8.19 -14.47
C ALA A 199 -6.26 -8.85 -14.83
N SER A 200 -6.25 -10.14 -15.18
CA SER A 200 -7.45 -10.90 -15.49
C SER A 200 -8.35 -11.15 -14.28
N GLN A 201 -7.77 -11.50 -13.13
CA GLN A 201 -8.50 -11.80 -11.90
C GLN A 201 -9.25 -10.60 -11.35
N TYR A 202 -8.63 -9.42 -11.39
CA TYR A 202 -9.24 -8.19 -10.88
C TYR A 202 -9.91 -7.35 -11.97
N ALA A 203 -9.83 -7.77 -13.23
CA ALA A 203 -10.34 -7.06 -14.41
C ALA A 203 -9.88 -5.59 -14.47
N LYS A 204 -8.58 -5.35 -14.26
CA LYS A 204 -8.00 -4.00 -14.11
C LYS A 204 -6.66 -3.82 -14.80
N PRO A 205 -6.29 -2.57 -15.15
CA PRO A 205 -4.93 -2.25 -15.58
C PRO A 205 -3.91 -2.60 -14.49
N VAL A 206 -2.84 -3.31 -14.88
CA VAL A 206 -1.67 -3.60 -14.05
C VAL A 206 -0.46 -2.87 -14.63
N PHE A 207 0.21 -2.06 -13.81
CA PHE A 207 1.42 -1.33 -14.17
C PHE A 207 2.64 -1.94 -13.49
N LEU A 208 3.70 -2.15 -14.27
CA LEU A 208 4.96 -2.66 -13.76
C LEU A 208 5.92 -1.50 -13.50
N THR A 209 6.48 -1.47 -12.30
CA THR A 209 7.34 -0.37 -11.85
C THR A 209 8.77 -0.78 -11.57
N GLY A 210 9.11 -2.06 -11.68
CA GLY A 210 10.42 -2.58 -11.31
C GLY A 210 11.41 -2.74 -12.47
N PRO A 211 12.70 -2.92 -12.16
CA PRO A 211 13.31 -2.69 -10.84
C PRO A 211 13.52 -1.17 -10.57
N LEU A 212 13.30 -0.75 -9.33
CA LEU A 212 13.54 0.62 -8.86
C LEU A 212 14.84 0.62 -8.06
N HIS A 213 15.82 1.42 -8.50
CA HIS A 213 17.11 1.61 -7.85
C HIS A 213 17.23 3.01 -7.27
#